data_AF-A0A1S9T0X7-F1
#
_entry.id   AF-A0A1S9T0X7-F1
#
_cell.length_a   1.000
_cell.length_b   1.000
_cell.length_c   1.000
_cell.angle_alpha   90.00
_cell.angle_beta   90.00
_cell.angle_gamma   90.00
#
_symmetry.space_group_name_H-M   'P 1'
#
loop_
_entity.id
_entity.type
_entity.pdbx_description
1 polymer ?
#
loop_
_entity_poly.entity_id
_entity_poly.type
_entity_poly.pdbx_seq_one_letter_code
_entity_poly.pdbx_strand_id
1 'polypeptide(L)' 'MTCLSDVFFPQVGKSIVEVMKQCGVGLDFPEGQTCCGQPAYNSGYQKEAKLVAKQRYKKRMFSIVK' A
#
# COMPACT_ATOMS: atom_id res chain seq x y z
N MET A 1 -3.02 -1.48 -0.58
CA MET A 1 -3.47 -1.75 0.81
C MET A 1 -2.25 -1.84 1.74
N THR A 2 -2.34 -1.75 3.07
CA THR A 2 -1.17 -2.02 3.95
C THR A 2 -1.23 -3.44 4.51
N CYS A 3 -0.08 -4.07 4.73
CA CYS A 3 -0.01 -5.44 5.28
C CYS A 3 -0.74 -5.60 6.62
N LEU A 4 -0.72 -4.60 7.49
CA LEU A 4 -1.44 -4.65 8.77
C LEU A 4 -2.95 -4.75 8.57
N SER A 5 -3.50 -3.99 7.62
CA SER A 5 -4.93 -4.07 7.35
C SER A 5 -5.33 -5.42 6.73
N ASP A 6 -4.46 -6.04 5.93
CA ASP A 6 -4.73 -7.37 5.38
C ASP A 6 -4.74 -8.44 6.48
N VAL A 7 -3.92 -8.28 7.52
CA VAL A 7 -3.84 -9.22 8.65
C VAL A 7 -4.99 -9.03 9.63
N PHE A 8 -5.26 -7.78 10.03
CA PHE A 8 -6.24 -7.50 11.11
C PHE A 8 -7.66 -7.29 10.60
N PHE A 9 -7.82 -6.76 9.39
CA PHE A 9 -9.13 -6.37 8.84
C PHE A 9 -9.22 -6.67 7.33
N PRO A 10 -9.06 -7.94 6.91
CA PRO A 10 -9.00 -8.31 5.48
C PRO A 10 -10.23 -7.86 4.66
N GLN A 11 -11.40 -7.77 5.29
CA GLN A 11 -12.64 -7.32 4.66
C GLN A 11 -12.61 -5.84 4.25
N VAL A 12 -11.83 -5.00 4.94
CA VAL A 12 -11.78 -3.55 4.67
C VAL A 12 -11.29 -3.28 3.24
N GLY A 13 -10.36 -4.08 2.72
CA GLY A 13 -9.89 -3.94 1.34
C GLY A 13 -11.02 -4.10 0.32
N LYS A 14 -11.92 -5.07 0.54
CA LYS A 14 -13.07 -5.30 -0.35
C LYS A 14 -14.09 -4.16 -0.26
N SER A 15 -14.42 -3.74 0.95
CA SER A 15 -15.38 -2.63 1.16
C SER A 15 -14.88 -1.32 0.56
N ILE A 16 -13.58 -1.02 0.64
CA ILE A 16 -13.00 0.17 -0.02
C ILE A 16 -13.18 0.09 -1.54
N VAL A 17 -12.95 -1.08 -2.14
CA VAL A 17 -13.14 -1.26 -3.59
C VAL A 17 -14.60 -1.04 -3.99
N GLU A 18 -15.55 -1.56 -3.22
CA GLU A 18 -16.99 -1.39 -3.48
C GLU A 18 -17.40 0.09 -3.43
N VAL A 19 -17.01 0.80 -2.37
CA VAL A 19 -17.31 2.23 -2.21
C VAL A 19 -16.69 3.06 -3.33
N MET A 20 -15.41 2.83 -3.64
CA MET A 20 -14.70 3.59 -4.68
C MET A 20 -15.27 3.33 -6.08
N LYS A 21 -15.72 2.09 -6.36
CA LYS A 21 -16.45 1.77 -7.60
C LYS A 21 -17.78 2.52 -7.69
N GLN A 22 -18.54 2.61 -6.58
CA GLN A 22 -19.80 3.38 -6.55
C GLN A 22 -19.57 4.87 -6.78
N CYS A 23 -18.44 5.41 -6.32
CA CYS A 23 -18.04 6.79 -6.60
C CYS A 23 -17.50 7.00 -8.03
N GLY A 24 -17.44 5.97 -8.87
CA GLY A 24 -16.90 6.06 -10.23
C GLY A 24 -15.38 6.28 -10.28
N VAL A 25 -14.66 5.97 -9.20
CA VAL A 25 -13.21 6.17 -9.12
C VAL A 25 -12.49 4.95 -9.70
N GLY A 26 -11.60 5.20 -10.66
CA GLY A 26 -10.68 4.19 -11.19
C GLY A 26 -9.71 3.72 -10.11
N LEU A 27 -9.63 2.40 -9.92
CA LEU A 27 -8.77 1.77 -8.92
C LEU A 27 -7.67 1.00 -9.62
N ASP A 28 -6.45 1.12 -9.09
CA ASP A 28 -5.34 0.27 -9.45
C ASP A 28 -4.72 -0.41 -8.22
N PHE A 29 -4.27 -1.64 -8.42
CA PHE A 29 -3.53 -2.40 -7.44
C PHE A 29 -2.17 -2.81 -8.04
N PRO A 30 -1.10 -2.05 -7.74
CA PRO A 30 0.19 -2.26 -8.37
C PRO A 30 0.74 -3.67 -8.14
N GLU A 31 1.11 -4.34 -9.24
CA GLU A 31 1.80 -5.61 -9.17
C GLU A 31 3.14 -5.47 -8.43
N GLY A 32 3.46 -6.46 -7.58
CA GLY A 32 4.71 -6.48 -6.84
C GLY A 32 4.80 -5.40 -5.75
N GLN A 33 3.67 -4.98 -5.18
CA GLN A 33 3.64 -4.16 -3.97
C GLN A 33 4.55 -4.75 -2.88
N THR A 34 5.44 -3.90 -2.32
CA THR A 34 6.37 -4.28 -1.25
C THR A 34 6.05 -3.57 0.07
N CYS A 35 6.76 -3.96 1.13
CA CYS A 35 6.62 -3.39 2.47
C CYS A 35 6.82 -1.87 2.47
N CYS A 36 6.03 -1.16 3.28
CA CYS A 36 6.18 0.28 3.48
C CYS A 36 7.30 0.66 4.46
N GLY A 37 7.84 -0.31 5.23
CA GLY A 37 8.87 -0.10 6.25
C GLY A 37 8.35 0.31 7.63
N GLN A 38 7.03 0.45 7.81
CA GLN A 38 6.43 0.95 9.06
C GLN A 38 6.81 0.15 10.33
N PRO A 39 6.83 -1.20 10.33
CA PRO A 39 7.23 -1.94 11.53
C PRO A 39 8.67 -1.62 11.97
N ALA A 40 9.62 -1.59 11.02
CA ALA A 40 11.00 -1.24 11.31
C ALA A 40 11.14 0.20 11.82
N TYR A 41 10.38 1.13 11.25
CA TYR A 41 10.36 2.53 11.67
C TYR A 41 9.91 2.68 13.12
N ASN A 42 8.78 2.04 13.48
CA ASN A 42 8.21 2.10 14.83
C ASN A 42 9.12 1.45 15.88
N SER A 43 9.98 0.52 15.47
CA SER A 43 10.95 -0.15 16.35
C SER A 43 12.32 0.55 16.42
N GLY A 44 12.46 1.76 15.86
CA GLY A 44 13.68 2.56 15.93
C GLY A 44 14.68 2.36 14.78
N TYR A 45 14.43 1.43 13.84
CA TYR A 45 15.27 1.16 12.67
C TYR A 45 14.93 2.08 11.50
N GLN A 46 15.05 3.39 11.73
CA GLN A 46 14.59 4.41 10.78
C GLN A 46 15.40 4.42 9.47
N LYS A 47 16.71 4.12 9.54
CA LYS A 47 17.59 4.09 8.36
C LYS A 47 17.19 2.95 7.42
N GLU A 48 16.95 1.78 7.99
CA GLU A 48 16.53 0.55 7.31
C GLU A 48 15.11 0.73 6.73
N ALA A 49 14.19 1.29 7.53
CA ALA A 49 12.84 1.60 7.08
C ALA A 49 12.83 2.53 5.85
N LYS A 50 13.72 3.54 5.84
CA LYS A 50 13.88 4.45 4.69
C LYS A 50 14.33 3.74 3.42
N LEU A 51 15.23 2.75 3.54
CA LEU A 51 15.69 1.97 2.38
C LEU A 51 14.55 1.15 1.77
N VAL A 52 13.75 0.50 2.61
CA VAL A 52 12.58 -0.29 2.16
C VAL A 52 11.51 0.60 1.55
N ALA A 53 11.17 1.71 2.21
CA ALA A 53 10.18 2.67 1.71
C ALA A 53 10.54 3.22 0.33
N LYS A 54 11.83 3.49 0.06
CA LYS A 54 12.31 3.92 -1.27
C LYS A 54 12.02 2.88 -2.37
N GLN A 55 12.11 1.59 -2.07
CA GLN A 55 11.80 0.55 -3.05
C GLN A 55 10.32 0.58 -3.47
N ARG A 56 9.41 0.85 -2.51
CA ARG A 56 7.97 0.98 -2.77
C ARG A 56 7.66 2.12 -3.75
N TYR A 57 8.33 3.27 -3.62
CA TYR A 57 8.12 4.41 -4.54
C TYR A 57 8.56 4.12 -5.97
N LYS A 58 9.68 3.42 -6.17
CA LYS A 58 10.19 3.09 -7.51
C LYS A 58 9.20 2.26 -8.34
N LYS A 59 8.38 1.44 -7.69
CA LYS A 59 7.36 0.59 -8.35
C LYS A 59 6.04 1.30 -8.62
N ARG A 60 5.82 2.49 -8.05
CA ARG A 60 4.54 3.21 -8.11
C ARG A 60 4.48 4.27 -9.22
N MET A 61 5.55 4.41 -10.01
CA MET A 61 5.70 5.45 -11.03
C MET A 61 5.02 5.11 -12.37
N PHE A 62 4.47 3.90 -12.52
CA PHE A 62 3.88 3.41 -13.78
C PHE A 62 2.36 3.27 -13.77
N SER A 63 1.69 3.59 -12.66
CA SER A 63 0.24 3.51 -12.58
C SER A 63 -0.34 4.82 -12.08
N ILE A 64 -0.51 5.74 -13.02
CA ILE A 64 -1.48 6.82 -12.91
C ILE A 64 -2.65 6.35 -13.75
N VAL A 65 -3.76 6.05 -13.06
CA VAL A 65 -5.03 5.65 -13.66
C VAL A 65 -5.45 6.75 -14.64
N LYS A 66 -5.57 6.40 -15.92
CA LYS A 66 -6.42 7.12 -16.88
C LYS A 66 -7.87 6.70 -16.62
#